data_AF-A0A7C3R1G1-F1
#
_entry.id   AF-A0A7C3R1G1-F1
#
_cell.length_a   1.000
_cell.length_b   1.000
_cell.length_c   1.000
_cell.angle_alpha   90.00
_cell.angle_beta   90.00
_cell.angle_gamma   90.00
#
_symmetry.space_group_name_H-M   'P 1'
#
loop_
_entity.id
_entity.type
_entity.pdbx_description
1 polymer ?
#
loop_
_entity_poly.entity_id
_entity_poly.type
_entity_poly.pdbx_seq_one_letter_code
_entity_poly.pdbx_strand_id
1 'polypeptide(L)'
;MGQGGVLPGWGVPFASATTTSLTFVPASVSLDIGGEAWVSILINEVTDLYGADVRLAFNPAIIEILDAIPGDPISLQLGDMPYPDFVMKNQADNTNGTIWYAVAQLYPREPASGSGFLAHIHLRAKNEGTTELTFTSHDLVTRDGLPIPHSVGSCTIRVGPHEATATATGMPTKVVTPLPTPTTGATHTATAPPTITPSPAMTPIPTGTPTMTRTPEASHTPLFTPTPTRSPTVTATPQPWVTASPTATPSYTPLRSPTLGSTSTATPPETLPSPSATPTSPSGGQVYVGLRASRDTYITGEFPNQNFGSLGALELSLLRDGPFKNALVGFDLQVIPPSAVLIEAKLFLFGRNVFGEGRIPLWAYGLRRDWDELRATWYGASADETWEQSGALGPSDHDDVGVQGSFVDGPQIDYYEWDVRPLVQEWINGTRRNDGFLITPAGGAMTFIKLVLYSREYREFALTPFLSLVYILPTPTLTPTATGTPTLTATPTATVTPTELATLAPVRLLFLPVLFKAGR
;
A
#
# COMPACT_ATOMS: atom_id res chain seq x y z
N MET A 1 68.38 -5.10 -37.22
CA MET A 1 67.95 -5.72 -35.94
C MET A 1 67.36 -4.60 -35.10
N GLY A 2 66.12 -4.56 -34.63
CA GLY A 2 64.88 -5.34 -34.82
C GLY A 2 63.71 -4.34 -34.92
N GLN A 3 62.60 -4.65 -35.61
CA GLN A 3 61.35 -5.21 -35.04
C GLN A 3 60.90 -4.42 -33.80
N GLY A 4 59.72 -3.81 -33.68
CA GLY A 4 58.40 -4.01 -34.28
C GLY A 4 57.38 -3.82 -33.14
N GLY A 5 56.28 -3.08 -33.36
CA GLY A 5 55.28 -2.86 -32.31
C GLY A 5 54.14 -1.91 -32.74
N VAL A 6 53.30 -2.36 -33.66
CA VAL A 6 51.99 -1.74 -33.91
C VAL A 6 51.00 -2.42 -32.96
N LEU A 7 50.46 -1.68 -31.98
CA LEU A 7 49.37 -2.15 -31.14
C LEU A 7 48.04 -1.96 -31.90
N PRO A 8 47.19 -3.00 -32.00
CA PRO A 8 45.89 -2.87 -32.63
C PRO A 8 44.95 -2.06 -31.72
N GLY A 9 44.32 -1.03 -32.29
CA GLY A 9 43.28 -0.25 -31.63
C GLY A 9 42.05 -1.13 -31.39
N TRP A 10 41.82 -1.49 -30.14
CA TRP A 10 40.51 -1.99 -29.71
C TRP A 10 39.59 -0.79 -29.66
N GLY A 11 38.75 -0.64 -30.69
CA GLY A 11 37.61 0.26 -30.63
C GLY A 11 36.72 -0.20 -29.49
N VAL A 12 36.79 0.52 -28.36
CA VAL A 12 35.80 0.40 -27.31
C VAL A 12 34.48 0.85 -27.94
N PRO A 13 33.44 0.01 -28.03
CA PRO A 13 32.14 0.50 -28.46
C PRO A 13 31.73 1.57 -27.44
N PHE A 14 31.59 2.82 -27.90
CA PHE A 14 30.90 3.82 -27.12
C PHE A 14 29.50 3.28 -26.87
N ALA A 15 29.19 2.98 -25.60
CA ALA A 15 27.82 2.81 -25.19
C ALA A 15 27.04 4.03 -25.69
N SER A 16 25.95 3.81 -26.42
CA SER A 16 25.08 4.90 -26.83
C SER A 16 24.62 5.61 -25.56
N ALA A 17 24.92 6.90 -25.42
CA ALA A 17 24.40 7.71 -24.34
C ALA A 17 22.87 7.70 -24.50
N THR A 18 22.16 7.01 -23.61
CA THR A 18 20.71 7.06 -23.59
C THR A 18 20.31 8.48 -23.20
N THR A 19 19.64 9.19 -24.11
CA THR A 19 19.21 10.57 -23.87
C THR A 19 17.81 10.56 -23.28
N THR A 20 17.61 11.34 -22.21
CA THR A 20 16.30 11.55 -21.58
C THR A 20 15.23 11.89 -22.62
N SER A 21 14.06 11.26 -22.54
CA SER A 21 12.94 11.61 -23.42
C SER A 21 11.58 11.49 -22.76
N LEU A 22 10.66 12.38 -23.14
CA LEU A 22 9.24 12.34 -22.81
C LEU A 22 8.46 11.73 -23.97
N THR A 23 7.79 10.60 -23.74
CA THR A 23 6.99 9.93 -24.75
C THR A 23 5.62 9.57 -24.22
N PHE A 24 4.71 9.17 -25.11
CA PHE A 24 3.39 8.68 -24.74
C PHE A 24 3.30 7.17 -24.91
N VAL A 25 2.62 6.51 -23.98
CA VAL A 25 2.36 5.07 -24.02
C VAL A 25 0.85 4.83 -23.91
N PRO A 26 0.21 4.27 -24.96
CA PRO A 26 0.77 3.98 -26.28
C PRO A 26 1.05 5.25 -27.11
N ALA A 27 1.93 5.16 -28.11
CA ALA A 27 2.24 6.26 -29.02
C ALA A 27 1.13 6.54 -30.07
N SER A 28 0.18 5.61 -30.20
CA SER A 28 -1.02 5.81 -31.02
C SER A 28 -2.19 5.02 -30.48
N VAL A 29 -3.39 5.59 -30.56
CA VAL A 29 -4.64 4.98 -30.10
C VAL A 29 -5.68 5.04 -31.22
N SER A 30 -6.46 3.99 -31.38
CA SER A 30 -7.63 3.96 -32.28
C SER A 30 -8.88 3.67 -31.46
N LEU A 31 -9.92 4.49 -31.60
CA LEU A 31 -11.16 4.43 -30.83
C LEU A 31 -12.39 4.60 -31.73
N ASP A 32 -13.46 3.88 -31.37
CA ASP A 32 -14.80 4.20 -31.88
C ASP A 32 -15.37 5.39 -31.08
N ILE A 33 -16.36 6.09 -31.65
CA ILE A 33 -17.04 7.21 -30.95
C ILE A 33 -17.62 6.72 -29.62
N GLY A 34 -17.37 7.47 -28.54
CA GLY A 34 -17.75 7.11 -27.18
C GLY A 34 -16.79 6.13 -26.49
N GLY A 35 -15.83 5.56 -27.20
CA GLY A 35 -14.78 4.72 -26.63
C GLY A 35 -13.84 5.51 -25.73
N GLU A 36 -13.35 4.84 -24.69
CA GLU A 36 -12.42 5.40 -23.69
C GLU A 36 -11.06 4.72 -23.77
N ALA A 37 -10.00 5.45 -23.45
CA ALA A 37 -8.64 4.91 -23.37
C ALA A 37 -7.78 5.65 -22.36
N TRP A 38 -6.72 4.97 -21.93
CA TRP A 38 -5.65 5.54 -21.13
C TRP A 38 -4.41 5.79 -21.98
N VAL A 39 -3.85 6.99 -21.87
CA VAL A 39 -2.57 7.36 -22.46
C VAL A 39 -1.67 7.91 -21.36
N SER A 40 -0.50 7.31 -21.18
CA SER A 40 0.43 7.67 -20.10
C SER A 40 1.60 8.48 -20.65
N ILE A 41 2.06 9.47 -19.88
CA ILE A 41 3.28 10.22 -20.17
C ILE A 41 4.45 9.46 -19.52
N LEU A 42 5.38 8.96 -20.33
CA LEU A 42 6.55 8.21 -19.90
C LEU A 42 7.80 9.08 -20.00
N ILE A 43 8.54 9.19 -18.90
CA ILE A 43 9.90 9.72 -18.87
C ILE A 43 10.84 8.53 -19.03
N ASN A 44 11.74 8.59 -20.02
CA ASN A 44 12.72 7.54 -20.30
C ASN A 44 14.11 8.03 -19.92
N GLU A 45 14.86 7.20 -19.19
CA GLU A 45 16.31 7.33 -18.98
C GLU A 45 16.74 8.70 -18.44
N VAL A 46 16.00 9.23 -17.46
CA VAL A 46 16.32 10.49 -16.79
C VAL A 46 17.36 10.29 -15.69
N THR A 47 18.16 11.32 -15.42
CA THR A 47 19.07 11.37 -14.28
C THR A 47 18.75 12.59 -13.44
N ASP A 48 18.72 12.40 -12.12
CA ASP A 48 18.52 13.43 -11.11
C ASP A 48 17.25 14.29 -11.27
N LEU A 49 16.15 13.69 -11.73
CA LEU A 49 14.86 14.37 -11.84
C LEU A 49 14.32 14.76 -10.45
N TYR A 50 13.90 16.00 -10.31
CA TYR A 50 13.29 16.52 -9.09
C TYR A 50 11.99 17.27 -9.32
N GLY A 51 11.78 17.81 -10.53
CA GLY A 51 10.53 18.45 -10.91
C GLY A 51 10.26 18.34 -12.40
N ALA A 52 8.99 18.39 -12.74
CA ALA A 52 8.49 18.41 -14.12
C ALA A 52 7.34 19.42 -14.23
N ASP A 53 7.36 20.25 -15.27
CA ASP A 53 6.25 21.11 -15.68
C ASP A 53 5.97 20.85 -17.16
N VAL A 54 4.79 20.32 -17.47
CA VAL A 54 4.38 20.00 -18.83
C VAL A 54 3.01 20.58 -19.15
N ARG A 55 2.87 21.07 -20.39
CA ARG A 55 1.61 21.53 -20.95
C ARG A 55 1.34 20.82 -22.25
N LEU A 56 0.14 20.26 -22.39
CA LEU A 56 -0.29 19.54 -23.58
C LEU A 56 -1.42 20.27 -24.29
N ALA A 57 -1.51 20.05 -25.59
CA ALA A 57 -2.66 20.43 -26.41
C ALA A 57 -3.29 19.18 -27.07
N PHE A 58 -4.62 19.21 -27.20
CA PHE A 58 -5.42 18.26 -27.96
C PHE A 58 -6.57 18.99 -28.65
N ASN A 59 -7.27 18.32 -29.59
CA ASN A 59 -8.46 18.87 -30.21
C ASN A 59 -9.72 18.50 -29.39
N PRO A 60 -10.36 19.45 -28.68
CA PRO A 60 -11.52 19.18 -27.82
C PRO A 60 -12.81 18.89 -28.61
N ALA A 61 -12.79 19.11 -29.94
CA ALA A 61 -13.86 18.69 -30.81
C ALA A 61 -13.82 17.17 -31.08
N ILE A 62 -12.66 16.53 -30.99
CA ILE A 62 -12.46 15.11 -31.33
C ILE A 62 -12.47 14.24 -30.08
N ILE A 63 -11.80 14.67 -29.01
CA ILE A 63 -11.73 13.94 -27.73
C ILE A 63 -12.06 14.87 -26.56
N GLU A 64 -12.33 14.28 -25.40
CA GLU A 64 -12.32 14.95 -24.10
C GLU A 64 -11.52 14.15 -23.08
N ILE A 65 -11.00 14.83 -22.08
CA ILE A 65 -10.34 14.24 -20.93
C ILE A 65 -11.38 13.96 -19.86
N LEU A 66 -11.37 12.75 -19.32
CA LEU A 66 -12.21 12.34 -18.21
C LEU A 66 -11.45 12.53 -16.90
N ASP A 67 -12.18 12.89 -15.85
CA ASP A 67 -11.60 13.10 -14.53
C ASP A 67 -11.13 11.77 -13.94
N ALA A 68 -9.82 11.65 -13.73
CA ALA A 68 -9.21 10.45 -13.18
C ALA A 68 -9.16 10.47 -11.64
N ILE A 69 -9.25 11.65 -11.02
CA ILE A 69 -9.25 11.82 -9.56
C ILE A 69 -10.49 12.66 -9.21
N PRO A 70 -11.57 12.04 -8.68
CA PRO A 70 -12.84 12.72 -8.46
C PRO A 70 -12.70 14.08 -7.78
N GLY A 71 -13.04 15.15 -8.50
CA GLY A 71 -12.98 16.52 -7.99
C GLY A 71 -13.17 17.59 -9.05
N ASP A 72 -13.00 18.85 -8.65
CA ASP A 72 -12.86 20.00 -9.56
C ASP A 72 -11.49 20.62 -9.29
N PRO A 73 -10.59 20.73 -10.28
CA PRO A 73 -10.77 20.49 -11.73
C PRO A 73 -10.61 19.05 -12.19
N ILE A 74 -10.99 18.79 -13.47
CA ILE A 74 -10.72 17.54 -14.19
C ILE A 74 -9.21 17.26 -14.10
N SER A 75 -8.86 16.13 -13.48
CA SER A 75 -7.50 15.81 -13.08
C SER A 75 -6.99 14.54 -13.76
N LEU A 76 -5.67 14.47 -13.98
CA LEU A 76 -4.98 13.27 -14.43
C LEU A 76 -4.69 12.38 -13.23
N GLN A 77 -4.53 11.07 -13.47
CA GLN A 77 -3.99 10.19 -12.45
C GLN A 77 -2.48 10.46 -12.32
N LEU A 78 -2.02 10.61 -11.09
CA LEU A 78 -0.61 10.86 -10.78
C LEU A 78 0.25 9.67 -11.22
N GLY A 79 1.42 9.95 -11.78
CA GLY A 79 2.43 8.95 -12.08
C GLY A 79 3.33 8.64 -10.88
N ASP A 80 4.39 7.89 -11.14
CA ASP A 80 5.39 7.45 -10.15
C ASP A 80 6.72 8.23 -10.24
N MET A 81 6.95 8.99 -11.32
CA MET A 81 8.20 9.71 -11.55
C MET A 81 8.00 11.10 -12.19
N PRO A 82 8.46 12.20 -11.56
CA PRO A 82 9.01 12.25 -10.21
C PRO A 82 7.93 11.88 -9.17
N TYR A 83 8.34 11.47 -7.97
CA TYR A 83 7.38 11.22 -6.88
C TYR A 83 6.53 12.47 -6.64
N PRO A 84 5.18 12.38 -6.72
CA PRO A 84 4.31 13.56 -6.65
C PRO A 84 4.12 14.10 -5.22
N ASP A 85 5.21 14.48 -4.56
CA ASP A 85 5.22 15.07 -3.21
C ASP A 85 4.54 16.42 -3.14
N PHE A 86 4.58 17.14 -4.26
CA PHE A 86 3.92 18.41 -4.45
C PHE A 86 3.47 18.56 -5.89
N VAL A 87 2.17 18.56 -6.09
CA VAL A 87 1.53 18.76 -7.39
C VAL A 87 1.07 20.21 -7.46
N MET A 88 1.85 21.05 -8.13
CA MET A 88 1.53 22.47 -8.32
C MET A 88 0.32 22.66 -9.23
N LYS A 89 0.20 21.82 -10.26
CA LYS A 89 -0.87 21.84 -11.24
C LYS A 89 -1.22 20.42 -11.67
N ASN A 90 -2.51 20.13 -11.72
CA ASN A 90 -3.08 18.94 -12.34
C ASN A 90 -4.47 19.29 -12.84
N GLN A 91 -4.57 19.72 -14.10
CA GLN A 91 -5.83 20.19 -14.65
C GLN A 91 -5.90 19.95 -16.16
N ALA A 92 -7.05 19.46 -16.62
CA ALA A 92 -7.45 19.43 -18.02
C ALA A 92 -8.61 20.41 -18.27
N ASP A 93 -8.57 21.07 -19.43
CA ASP A 93 -9.61 21.98 -19.91
C ASP A 93 -10.17 21.48 -21.25
N ASN A 94 -11.36 20.88 -21.20
CA ASN A 94 -12.07 20.36 -22.37
C ASN A 94 -12.71 21.45 -23.24
N THR A 95 -12.67 22.72 -22.82
CA THR A 95 -13.11 23.85 -23.64
C THR A 95 -11.98 24.32 -24.53
N ASN A 96 -10.78 24.50 -23.96
CA ASN A 96 -9.61 25.01 -24.67
C ASN A 96 -8.73 23.90 -25.27
N GLY A 97 -8.96 22.63 -24.90
CA GLY A 97 -8.15 21.52 -25.39
C GLY A 97 -6.76 21.47 -24.79
N THR A 98 -6.61 21.83 -23.50
CA THR A 98 -5.31 21.93 -22.85
C THR A 98 -5.22 21.07 -21.60
N ILE A 99 -4.00 20.65 -21.28
CA ILE A 99 -3.67 20.00 -20.01
C ILE A 99 -2.45 20.72 -19.43
N TRP A 100 -2.48 21.01 -18.12
CA TRP A 100 -1.31 21.50 -17.39
C TRP A 100 -1.06 20.60 -16.18
N TYR A 101 0.12 19.97 -16.19
CA TYR A 101 0.59 19.12 -15.12
C TYR A 101 1.98 19.57 -14.67
N ALA A 102 2.10 19.95 -13.40
CA ALA A 102 3.36 20.37 -12.81
C ALA A 102 3.51 19.75 -11.43
N VAL A 103 4.66 19.10 -11.20
CA VAL A 103 4.92 18.26 -10.04
C VAL A 103 6.39 18.35 -9.64
N ALA A 104 6.65 18.28 -8.34
CA ALA A 104 8.00 18.13 -7.80
C ALA A 104 8.06 17.11 -6.67
N GLN A 105 9.24 16.51 -6.53
CA GLN A 105 9.65 15.83 -5.31
C GLN A 105 10.05 16.87 -4.28
N LEU A 106 9.89 16.54 -3.01
CA LEU A 106 10.31 17.37 -1.91
C LEU A 106 11.28 16.61 -1.01
N TYR A 107 12.06 17.37 -0.26
CA TYR A 107 12.96 16.81 0.75
C TYR A 107 12.15 15.95 1.75
N PRO A 108 12.63 14.76 2.17
CA PRO A 108 13.98 14.22 2.05
C PRO A 108 14.23 13.29 0.85
N ARG A 109 13.36 13.26 -0.15
CA ARG A 109 13.55 12.32 -1.28
C ARG A 109 14.79 12.65 -2.07
N GLU A 110 15.52 11.61 -2.45
CA GLU A 110 16.58 11.69 -3.43
C GLU A 110 16.04 11.90 -4.85
N PRO A 111 16.77 12.59 -5.73
CA PRO A 111 16.38 12.77 -7.11
C PRO A 111 16.10 11.43 -7.81
N ALA A 112 15.02 11.36 -8.57
CA ALA A 112 14.66 10.15 -9.30
C ALA A 112 15.53 9.99 -10.55
N SER A 113 15.98 8.76 -10.81
CA SER A 113 16.73 8.41 -12.01
C SER A 113 16.17 7.10 -12.59
N GLY A 114 16.26 6.94 -13.91
CA GLY A 114 15.72 5.81 -14.66
C GLY A 114 14.52 6.19 -15.52
N SER A 115 13.58 5.26 -15.67
CA SER A 115 12.37 5.43 -16.48
C SER A 115 11.12 5.23 -15.62
N GLY A 116 10.07 5.99 -15.88
CA GLY A 116 8.86 6.03 -15.05
C GLY A 116 7.79 6.95 -15.63
N PHE A 117 6.56 6.83 -15.14
CA PHE A 117 5.41 7.58 -15.61
C PHE A 117 5.26 8.92 -14.88
N LEU A 118 5.05 9.99 -15.64
CA LEU A 118 4.79 11.32 -15.09
C LEU A 118 3.32 11.48 -14.66
N ALA A 119 2.40 11.04 -15.51
CA ALA A 119 0.96 11.06 -15.29
C ALA A 119 0.24 10.12 -16.27
N HIS A 120 -1.00 9.75 -15.95
CA HIS A 120 -1.89 8.98 -16.81
C HIS A 120 -3.14 9.79 -17.17
N ILE A 121 -3.43 9.87 -18.47
CA ILE A 121 -4.52 10.65 -19.06
C ILE A 121 -5.65 9.69 -19.41
N HIS A 122 -6.82 9.89 -18.81
CA HIS A 122 -8.04 9.18 -19.20
C HIS A 122 -8.79 10.01 -20.23
N LEU A 123 -9.09 9.46 -21.41
CA LEU A 123 -9.74 10.19 -22.48
C LEU A 123 -10.92 9.42 -23.08
N ARG A 124 -11.85 10.17 -23.66
CA ARG A 124 -13.01 9.65 -24.39
C ARG A 124 -13.12 10.27 -25.77
N ALA A 125 -13.44 9.44 -26.76
CA ALA A 125 -13.71 9.85 -28.12
C ALA A 125 -15.09 10.53 -28.25
N LYS A 126 -15.14 11.74 -28.84
CA LYS A 126 -16.36 12.52 -29.05
C LYS A 126 -16.85 12.52 -30.49
N ASN A 127 -15.97 12.79 -31.45
CA ASN A 127 -16.31 12.89 -32.86
C ASN A 127 -15.24 12.23 -33.72
N GLU A 128 -15.64 11.80 -34.92
CA GLU A 128 -14.71 11.29 -35.93
C GLU A 128 -13.63 12.31 -36.28
N GLY A 129 -12.40 11.83 -36.42
CA GLY A 129 -11.26 12.65 -36.77
C GLY A 129 -9.93 12.05 -36.33
N THR A 130 -8.86 12.81 -36.53
CA THR A 130 -7.54 12.49 -35.97
C THR A 130 -7.06 13.69 -35.17
N THR A 131 -6.63 13.45 -33.93
CA THR A 131 -6.02 14.45 -33.06
C THR A 131 -4.67 13.96 -32.59
N GLU A 132 -3.76 14.89 -32.29
CA GLU A 132 -2.49 14.56 -31.64
C GLU A 132 -2.49 15.14 -30.23
N LEU A 133 -1.95 14.37 -29.28
CA LEU A 133 -1.49 14.91 -28.00
C LEU A 133 -0.05 15.38 -28.19
N THR A 134 0.17 16.67 -27.99
CA THR A 134 1.47 17.31 -28.23
C THR A 134 1.90 18.16 -27.04
N PHE A 135 3.20 18.16 -26.73
CA PHE A 135 3.78 19.05 -25.74
C PHE A 135 3.90 20.46 -26.32
N THR A 136 3.25 21.43 -25.68
CA THR A 136 3.37 22.86 -26.00
C THR A 136 4.41 23.55 -25.12
N SER A 137 4.67 23.00 -23.93
CA SER A 137 5.73 23.39 -23.01
C SER A 137 6.14 22.16 -22.20
N HIS A 138 7.43 22.01 -21.93
CA HIS A 138 7.98 20.87 -21.22
C HIS A 138 9.32 21.27 -20.58
N ASP A 139 9.38 21.17 -19.25
CA ASP A 139 10.59 21.39 -18.47
C ASP A 139 10.76 20.24 -17.47
N LEU A 140 11.97 19.70 -17.44
CA LEU A 140 12.42 18.75 -16.42
C LEU A 140 13.58 19.40 -15.69
N VAL A 141 13.59 19.34 -14.36
CA VAL A 141 14.60 20.03 -13.54
C VAL A 141 15.21 19.12 -12.48
N THR A 142 16.47 19.40 -12.14
CA THR A 142 17.17 18.80 -10.99
C THR A 142 16.72 19.43 -9.68
N ARG A 143 17.20 18.89 -8.55
CA ARG A 143 16.92 19.40 -7.19
C ARG A 143 17.27 20.88 -7.04
N ASP A 144 18.34 21.32 -7.70
CA ASP A 144 18.80 22.71 -7.66
C ASP A 144 18.08 23.62 -8.68
N GLY A 145 17.05 23.10 -9.37
CA GLY A 145 16.30 23.81 -10.39
C GLY A 145 17.04 23.95 -11.72
N LEU A 146 18.09 23.15 -11.97
CA LEU A 146 18.79 23.16 -13.25
C LEU A 146 18.00 22.36 -14.29
N PRO A 147 17.83 22.86 -15.53
CA PRO A 147 17.10 22.14 -16.56
C PRO A 147 17.83 20.87 -17.00
N ILE A 148 17.08 19.79 -17.20
CA ILE A 148 17.56 18.50 -17.72
C ILE A 148 17.26 18.46 -19.23
N PRO A 149 18.29 18.36 -20.10
CA PRO A 149 18.07 18.22 -21.53
C PRO A 149 17.30 16.94 -21.87
N HIS A 150 16.29 17.06 -22.74
CA HIS A 150 15.46 15.93 -23.15
C HIS A 150 14.84 16.15 -24.54
N SER A 151 14.34 15.09 -25.15
CA SER A 151 13.50 15.14 -26.34
C SER A 151 12.03 14.82 -26.02
N VAL A 152 11.12 15.18 -26.91
CA VAL A 152 9.68 14.93 -26.75
C VAL A 152 9.10 14.17 -27.94
N GLY A 153 8.17 13.26 -27.67
CA GLY A 153 7.33 12.60 -28.66
C GLY A 153 5.90 13.15 -28.68
N SER A 154 5.07 12.61 -29.57
CA SER A 154 3.63 12.89 -29.64
C SER A 154 2.83 11.59 -29.63
N CYS A 155 1.53 11.67 -29.35
CA CYS A 155 0.60 10.55 -29.49
C CYS A 155 -0.45 10.88 -30.55
N THR A 156 -0.64 10.00 -31.54
CA THR A 156 -1.72 10.15 -32.53
C THR A 156 -2.95 9.36 -32.11
N ILE A 157 -4.09 10.04 -31.98
CA ILE A 157 -5.37 9.42 -31.64
C ILE A 157 -6.28 9.51 -32.87
N ARG A 158 -6.73 8.35 -33.36
CA ARG A 158 -7.70 8.23 -34.44
C ARG A 158 -9.06 7.84 -33.87
N VAL A 159 -10.07 8.62 -34.20
CA VAL A 159 -11.46 8.35 -33.83
C VAL A 159 -12.26 8.11 -35.10
N GLY A 160 -12.90 6.96 -35.20
CA GLY A 160 -13.77 6.61 -36.31
C GLY A 160 -13.88 5.12 -36.54
N PRO A 161 -14.70 4.69 -37.51
CA PRO A 161 -14.90 3.28 -37.78
C PRO A 161 -13.56 2.64 -38.10
N HIS A 162 -13.16 1.67 -37.28
CA HIS A 162 -12.02 0.83 -37.58
C HIS A 162 -12.23 0.24 -38.97
N GLU A 163 -11.32 0.54 -39.90
CA GLU A 163 -11.31 -0.15 -41.19
C GLU A 163 -11.11 -1.64 -40.85
N ALA A 164 -12.19 -2.42 -40.99
CA ALA A 164 -12.12 -3.86 -40.83
C ALA A 164 -10.99 -4.34 -41.73
N THR A 165 -9.91 -4.86 -41.15
CA THR A 165 -8.84 -5.48 -41.92
C THR A 165 -9.53 -6.49 -42.84
N ALA A 166 -9.49 -6.23 -44.14
CA ALA A 166 -10.09 -7.11 -45.12
C ALA A 166 -9.51 -8.50 -44.89
N THR A 167 -10.37 -9.42 -44.42
CA THR A 167 -10.03 -10.85 -44.41
C THR A 167 -9.76 -11.19 -45.86
N ALA A 168 -8.49 -11.40 -46.20
CA ALA A 168 -8.07 -11.75 -47.56
C ALA A 168 -8.85 -13.00 -47.99
N THR A 169 -9.86 -12.78 -48.81
CA THR A 169 -10.73 -13.82 -49.33
C THR A 169 -10.08 -14.34 -50.60
N GLY A 170 -9.51 -15.55 -50.52
CA GLY A 170 -9.33 -16.52 -51.59
C GLY A 170 -8.49 -16.15 -52.83
N MET A 171 -7.36 -16.84 -53.01
CA MET A 171 -6.86 -17.22 -54.34
C MET A 171 -6.06 -18.54 -54.26
N PRO A 172 -5.88 -19.29 -55.37
CA PRO A 172 -6.32 -20.68 -55.46
C PRO A 172 -5.19 -21.68 -55.21
N THR A 173 -5.62 -22.88 -54.82
CA THR A 173 -4.82 -24.10 -54.65
C THR A 173 -4.03 -24.43 -55.91
N LYS A 174 -2.69 -24.49 -55.80
CA LYS A 174 -1.86 -25.22 -56.78
C LYS A 174 -1.33 -26.50 -56.11
N VAL A 175 -1.87 -27.62 -56.57
CA VAL A 175 -1.47 -28.98 -56.22
C VAL A 175 -0.07 -29.25 -56.76
N VAL A 176 0.88 -29.65 -55.90
CA VAL A 176 2.07 -30.40 -56.31
C VAL A 176 2.34 -31.54 -55.30
N THR A 177 2.41 -32.72 -55.89
CA THR A 177 2.65 -34.09 -55.40
C THR A 177 3.95 -34.26 -54.58
N PRO A 178 4.02 -35.19 -53.60
CA PRO A 178 5.24 -35.42 -52.81
C PRO A 178 6.20 -36.43 -53.46
N LEU A 179 7.47 -36.45 -52.99
CA LEU A 179 8.44 -37.58 -52.88
C LEU A 179 9.87 -37.23 -53.39
N PRO A 180 11.00 -37.85 -52.93
CA PRO A 180 11.34 -38.47 -51.65
C PRO A 180 12.57 -37.83 -50.93
N THR A 181 12.74 -38.24 -49.67
CA THR A 181 13.92 -38.18 -48.79
C THR A 181 15.25 -38.58 -49.45
N PRO A 182 16.38 -37.96 -49.02
CA PRO A 182 17.57 -38.73 -48.70
C PRO A 182 18.11 -38.47 -47.28
N THR A 183 18.84 -39.49 -46.85
CA THR A 183 19.17 -39.90 -45.48
C THR A 183 20.45 -39.23 -44.93
N THR A 184 20.46 -39.00 -43.61
CA THR A 184 21.58 -39.03 -42.65
C THR A 184 22.84 -38.19 -42.85
N GLY A 185 23.19 -37.43 -41.81
CA GLY A 185 24.58 -37.07 -41.54
C GLY A 185 24.78 -36.13 -40.36
N ALA A 186 25.42 -36.65 -39.31
CA ALA A 186 26.15 -35.98 -38.22
C ALA A 186 25.37 -35.37 -37.03
N THR A 187 25.44 -36.16 -35.96
CA THR A 187 25.41 -35.85 -34.53
C THR A 187 26.19 -34.57 -34.16
N HIS A 188 25.55 -33.64 -33.47
CA HIS A 188 26.23 -32.75 -32.53
C HIS A 188 25.44 -32.70 -31.22
N THR A 189 26.16 -33.12 -30.18
CA THR A 189 25.81 -33.22 -28.76
C THR A 189 25.21 -31.93 -28.21
N ALA A 190 24.05 -32.03 -27.56
CA ALA A 190 23.49 -30.94 -26.78
C ALA A 190 24.29 -30.76 -25.47
N THR A 191 24.95 -29.61 -25.34
CA THR A 191 25.59 -29.18 -24.09
C THR A 191 24.50 -28.61 -23.17
N ALA A 192 24.29 -29.25 -22.02
CA ALA A 192 23.40 -28.78 -20.97
C ALA A 192 23.90 -27.44 -20.36
N PRO A 193 22.99 -26.59 -19.84
CA PRO A 193 23.37 -25.35 -19.16
C PRO A 193 24.05 -25.66 -17.81
N PRO A 194 24.99 -24.83 -17.33
CA PRO A 194 25.68 -25.08 -16.07
C PRO A 194 24.75 -24.93 -14.86
N THR A 195 24.74 -25.98 -14.05
CA THR A 195 24.19 -26.01 -12.69
C THR A 195 24.94 -25.04 -11.78
N ILE A 196 24.21 -24.13 -11.13
CA ILE A 196 24.71 -23.30 -10.03
C ILE A 196 24.82 -24.13 -8.75
N THR A 197 26.05 -24.27 -8.26
CA THR A 197 26.41 -24.91 -6.99
C THR A 197 26.18 -23.93 -5.82
N PRO A 198 25.48 -24.31 -4.74
CA PRO A 198 25.38 -23.47 -3.55
C PRO A 198 26.73 -23.42 -2.78
N SER A 199 27.12 -22.20 -2.43
CA SER A 199 28.32 -21.84 -1.66
C SER A 199 28.22 -22.32 -0.19
N PRO A 200 29.32 -22.76 0.45
CA PRO A 200 29.28 -23.30 1.81
C PRO A 200 29.09 -22.23 2.89
N ALA A 201 28.34 -22.63 3.93
CA ALA A 201 28.04 -21.88 5.14
C ALA A 201 29.31 -21.57 5.96
N MET A 202 29.38 -20.36 6.52
CA MET A 202 30.40 -19.99 7.50
C MET A 202 30.06 -20.52 8.89
N THR A 203 31.03 -21.24 9.46
CA THR A 203 31.06 -21.74 10.84
C THR A 203 31.33 -20.59 11.83
N PRO A 204 30.63 -20.51 12.98
CA PRO A 204 30.99 -19.56 14.04
C PRO A 204 32.21 -20.05 14.83
N ILE A 205 33.19 -19.16 15.00
CA ILE A 205 34.34 -19.33 15.90
C ILE A 205 33.96 -18.76 17.28
N PRO A 206 34.18 -19.49 18.39
CA PRO A 206 34.00 -18.94 19.73
C PRO A 206 35.22 -18.12 20.14
N THR A 207 35.04 -16.81 20.32
CA THR A 207 36.06 -15.94 20.92
C THR A 207 35.80 -15.83 22.42
N GLY A 208 36.53 -16.61 23.22
CA GLY A 208 36.67 -16.37 24.65
C GLY A 208 37.61 -15.19 24.91
N THR A 209 37.27 -14.34 25.88
CA THR A 209 38.17 -13.30 26.42
C THR A 209 37.78 -13.02 27.89
N PRO A 210 38.74 -12.74 28.79
CA PRO A 210 38.78 -13.32 30.12
C PRO A 210 38.10 -12.52 31.24
N THR A 211 37.73 -13.26 32.29
CA THR A 211 37.33 -12.78 33.61
C THR A 211 38.51 -12.11 34.33
N MET A 212 38.35 -10.84 34.71
CA MET A 212 39.21 -10.18 35.70
C MET A 212 38.54 -10.24 37.07
N THR A 213 39.12 -11.06 37.93
CA THR A 213 38.89 -11.10 39.38
C THR A 213 39.45 -9.84 40.03
N ARG A 214 38.65 -9.15 40.85
CA ARG A 214 39.15 -8.38 42.00
C ARG A 214 38.23 -8.52 43.20
N THR A 215 38.73 -9.23 44.19
CA THR A 215 38.50 -9.00 45.63
C THR A 215 39.26 -7.72 46.03
N PRO A 216 38.68 -6.84 46.86
CA PRO A 216 39.04 -6.80 48.29
C PRO A 216 37.78 -6.62 49.17
N GLU A 217 37.63 -7.44 50.21
CA GLU A 217 38.08 -7.19 51.59
C GLU A 217 36.99 -6.47 52.42
N ALA A 218 36.51 -7.20 53.42
CA ALA A 218 35.54 -6.74 54.39
C ALA A 218 36.18 -5.81 55.42
N SER A 219 35.45 -4.79 55.85
CA SER A 219 35.59 -4.25 57.20
C SER A 219 34.21 -3.89 57.76
N HIS A 220 33.98 -4.38 58.97
CA HIS A 220 32.75 -4.33 59.75
C HIS A 220 32.46 -2.87 60.16
N THR A 221 31.21 -2.44 60.37
CA THR A 221 30.54 -2.48 61.69
C THR A 221 29.08 -1.99 61.52
N PRO A 222 28.09 -2.58 62.23
CA PRO A 222 26.66 -2.33 62.03
C PRO A 222 26.11 -1.22 62.95
N LEU A 223 24.98 -0.62 62.55
CA LEU A 223 24.03 -0.04 63.51
C LEU A 223 22.59 -0.32 63.07
N PHE A 224 21.85 -0.97 63.97
CA PHE A 224 20.44 -1.32 63.88
C PHE A 224 19.55 -0.09 64.08
N THR A 225 18.50 0.06 63.27
CA THR A 225 17.17 0.45 63.77
C THR A 225 16.08 0.11 62.74
N PRO A 226 15.13 -0.80 63.03
CA PRO A 226 13.91 -0.96 62.24
C PRO A 226 12.75 -0.13 62.84
N THR A 227 12.08 0.65 61.99
CA THR A 227 10.78 1.28 62.28
C THR A 227 9.69 0.49 61.56
N PRO A 228 8.69 -0.08 62.26
CA PRO A 228 7.56 -0.74 61.60
C PRO A 228 6.40 0.24 61.38
N THR A 229 5.88 0.29 60.14
CA THR A 229 4.60 0.93 59.81
C THR A 229 3.51 -0.13 59.66
N ARG A 230 2.31 0.18 60.17
CA ARG A 230 1.16 -0.71 60.39
C ARG A 230 0.27 -0.90 59.15
N SER A 231 -0.36 -2.09 59.08
CA SER A 231 -1.75 -2.44 58.61
C SER A 231 -2.18 -2.08 57.17
N PRO A 232 -3.16 -2.80 56.55
CA PRO A 232 -4.44 -3.31 57.10
C PRO A 232 -4.64 -4.84 56.96
N THR A 233 -5.13 -5.56 57.97
CA THR A 233 -6.54 -5.91 58.27
C THR A 233 -7.45 -6.15 57.05
N VAL A 234 -7.66 -7.42 56.69
CA VAL A 234 -8.89 -7.89 56.04
C VAL A 234 -9.50 -8.99 56.91
N THR A 235 -10.73 -8.71 57.33
CA THR A 235 -11.62 -9.55 58.13
C THR A 235 -12.00 -10.81 57.38
N ALA A 236 -11.79 -11.97 58.01
CA ALA A 236 -12.44 -13.22 57.63
C ALA A 236 -13.64 -13.47 58.55
N THR A 237 -14.77 -13.90 58.00
CA THR A 237 -15.79 -14.64 58.75
C THR A 237 -16.42 -15.69 57.82
N PRO A 238 -16.61 -16.95 58.27
CA PRO A 238 -16.96 -18.07 57.41
C PRO A 238 -18.47 -18.41 57.46
N GLN A 239 -18.97 -19.18 56.49
CA GLN A 239 -19.67 -20.46 56.78
C GLN A 239 -19.96 -21.29 55.50
N PRO A 240 -20.16 -22.62 55.65
CA PRO A 240 -20.04 -23.60 54.58
C PRO A 240 -21.39 -24.11 54.06
N TRP A 241 -21.39 -24.72 52.88
CA TRP A 241 -22.11 -25.98 52.67
C TRP A 241 -21.36 -26.88 51.70
N VAL A 242 -21.18 -28.13 52.12
CA VAL A 242 -20.53 -29.23 51.41
C VAL A 242 -21.54 -29.87 50.47
N THR A 243 -21.16 -30.21 49.24
CA THR A 243 -21.66 -31.44 48.60
C THR A 243 -20.55 -32.03 47.74
N ALA A 244 -20.14 -33.25 48.10
CA ALA A 244 -19.10 -34.02 47.46
C ALA A 244 -19.62 -34.72 46.19
N SER A 245 -18.74 -34.90 45.21
CA SER A 245 -18.72 -36.11 44.37
C SER A 245 -17.36 -36.24 43.68
N PRO A 246 -16.57 -37.29 43.93
CA PRO A 246 -15.33 -37.57 43.21
C PRO A 246 -15.58 -38.62 42.12
N THR A 247 -14.92 -38.52 40.97
CA THR A 247 -14.40 -39.69 40.24
C THR A 247 -13.33 -39.24 39.23
N ALA A 248 -12.09 -39.62 39.50
CA ALA A 248 -11.07 -39.85 38.48
C ALA A 248 -11.10 -41.34 38.13
N THR A 249 -10.75 -41.72 36.89
CA THR A 249 -9.64 -42.63 36.50
C THR A 249 -9.77 -43.01 35.01
N PRO A 250 -8.68 -43.03 34.22
CA PRO A 250 -8.63 -43.50 32.83
C PRO A 250 -8.30 -45.01 32.71
N SER A 251 -8.22 -45.54 31.47
CA SER A 251 -7.31 -46.64 31.01
C SER A 251 -7.93 -47.94 30.42
N TYR A 252 -7.81 -48.05 29.08
CA TYR A 252 -7.31 -49.15 28.21
C TYR A 252 -7.86 -50.60 28.14
N THR A 253 -8.16 -51.00 26.86
CA THR A 253 -7.90 -52.28 26.12
C THR A 253 -8.70 -53.57 26.42
N PRO A 254 -8.65 -54.64 25.57
CA PRO A 254 -8.95 -54.80 24.12
C PRO A 254 -9.78 -56.08 23.81
N LEU A 255 -10.32 -56.33 22.58
CA LEU A 255 -10.36 -57.71 21.99
C LEU A 255 -10.83 -57.81 20.50
N ARG A 256 -9.88 -58.29 19.67
CA ARG A 256 -9.91 -59.25 18.52
C ARG A 256 -11.13 -59.41 17.56
N SER A 257 -10.83 -59.19 16.26
CA SER A 257 -10.93 -60.04 15.04
C SER A 257 -11.56 -61.46 15.13
N PRO A 258 -12.12 -62.09 14.05
CA PRO A 258 -11.55 -62.11 12.67
C PRO A 258 -12.49 -62.22 11.42
N THR A 259 -11.93 -61.89 10.23
CA THR A 259 -12.07 -62.48 8.84
C THR A 259 -13.45 -62.73 8.19
N LEU A 260 -13.73 -62.63 6.87
CA LEU A 260 -13.03 -62.48 5.57
C LEU A 260 -14.12 -62.16 4.51
N GLY A 261 -13.80 -61.54 3.36
CA GLY A 261 -14.71 -61.59 2.19
C GLY A 261 -14.54 -60.53 1.08
N SER A 262 -13.65 -60.81 0.12
CA SER A 262 -13.63 -60.40 -1.31
C SER A 262 -14.13 -59.02 -1.79
N THR A 263 -13.17 -58.21 -2.25
CA THR A 263 -13.02 -57.66 -3.63
C THR A 263 -14.25 -57.14 -4.40
N SER A 264 -14.32 -55.82 -4.64
CA SER A 264 -14.06 -55.20 -5.96
C SER A 264 -14.15 -53.67 -5.88
N THR A 265 -13.06 -53.01 -6.27
CA THR A 265 -12.92 -51.56 -6.43
C THR A 265 -13.75 -51.07 -7.62
N ALA A 266 -14.63 -50.09 -7.38
CA ALA A 266 -15.22 -49.25 -8.42
C ALA A 266 -14.70 -47.81 -8.25
N THR A 267 -13.90 -47.38 -9.22
CA THR A 267 -13.35 -46.03 -9.34
C THR A 267 -14.47 -45.02 -9.66
N PRO A 268 -14.62 -43.90 -8.93
CA PRO A 268 -15.51 -42.82 -9.36
C PRO A 268 -14.91 -42.06 -10.56
N PRO A 269 -15.72 -41.47 -11.45
CA PRO A 269 -15.21 -40.73 -12.60
C PRO A 269 -14.52 -39.43 -12.16
N GLU A 270 -13.41 -39.15 -12.83
CA GLU A 270 -12.58 -37.95 -12.69
C GLU A 270 -13.40 -36.69 -13.00
N THR A 271 -13.73 -35.92 -11.96
CA THR A 271 -14.29 -34.57 -12.13
C THR A 271 -13.18 -33.65 -12.63
N LEU A 272 -13.37 -33.08 -13.82
CA LEU A 272 -12.51 -32.07 -14.43
C LEU A 272 -12.17 -30.97 -13.38
N PRO A 273 -10.89 -30.61 -13.17
CA PRO A 273 -10.58 -29.49 -12.29
C PRO A 273 -11.20 -28.22 -12.87
N SER A 274 -12.10 -27.61 -12.12
CA SER A 274 -12.49 -26.21 -12.31
C SER A 274 -11.20 -25.40 -12.43
N PRO A 275 -11.05 -24.45 -13.39
CA PRO A 275 -9.88 -23.61 -13.42
C PRO A 275 -9.82 -22.86 -12.07
N SER A 276 -8.88 -23.24 -11.23
CA SER A 276 -8.50 -22.45 -10.08
C SER A 276 -8.05 -21.13 -10.67
N ALA A 277 -8.82 -20.05 -10.42
CA ALA A 277 -8.36 -18.72 -10.74
C ALA A 277 -7.01 -18.56 -10.04
N THR A 278 -5.94 -18.50 -10.82
CA THR A 278 -4.64 -18.05 -10.35
C THR A 278 -4.91 -16.72 -9.64
N PRO A 279 -4.52 -16.53 -8.36
CA PRO A 279 -4.64 -15.23 -7.73
C PRO A 279 -3.87 -14.26 -8.62
N THR A 280 -4.62 -13.46 -9.37
CA THR A 280 -4.03 -12.41 -10.19
C THR A 280 -3.56 -11.41 -9.16
N SER A 281 -2.24 -11.25 -9.04
CA SER A 281 -1.66 -10.16 -8.25
C SER A 281 -2.43 -8.89 -8.58
N PRO A 282 -2.93 -8.10 -7.60
CA PRO A 282 -3.68 -6.90 -7.90
C PRO A 282 -2.80 -6.03 -8.80
N SER A 283 -3.15 -5.96 -10.08
CA SER A 283 -2.57 -5.06 -11.07
C SER A 283 -3.17 -3.66 -10.90
N GLY A 284 -3.39 -3.25 -9.64
CA GLY A 284 -3.52 -1.84 -9.33
C GLY A 284 -2.09 -1.32 -9.21
N GLY A 285 -1.69 -0.43 -10.11
CA GLY A 285 -0.41 0.28 -9.96
C GLY A 285 -0.32 0.88 -8.55
N GLN A 286 0.89 0.92 -7.99
CA GLN A 286 1.11 1.60 -6.72
C GLN A 286 0.76 3.08 -6.88
N VAL A 287 -0.06 3.61 -5.98
CA VAL A 287 -0.42 5.02 -5.92
C VAL A 287 0.39 5.66 -4.82
N TYR A 288 1.10 6.72 -5.16
CA TYR A 288 1.85 7.53 -4.24
C TYR A 288 1.05 8.78 -3.84
N VAL A 289 1.05 9.11 -2.54
CA VAL A 289 0.45 10.35 -2.02
C VAL A 289 1.35 10.95 -0.94
N GLY A 290 1.70 12.23 -1.13
CA GLY A 290 2.39 13.04 -0.13
C GLY A 290 1.45 14.07 0.51
N LEU A 291 1.34 14.06 1.83
CA LEU A 291 0.44 14.93 2.59
C LEU A 291 1.23 15.88 3.49
N ARG A 292 0.77 17.13 3.58
CA ARG A 292 1.25 18.10 4.57
C ARG A 292 0.37 18.10 5.80
N ALA A 293 0.93 18.50 6.93
CA ALA A 293 0.14 18.71 8.13
C ALA A 293 -1.02 19.68 7.82
N SER A 294 -2.21 19.24 8.19
CA SER A 294 -3.43 20.05 8.18
C SER A 294 -3.50 20.97 9.40
N ARG A 295 -2.88 20.53 10.50
CA ARG A 295 -2.74 21.23 11.77
C ARG A 295 -1.48 20.78 12.50
N ASP A 296 -0.78 21.68 13.17
CA ASP A 296 0.23 21.36 14.17
C ASP A 296 0.38 22.43 15.27
N THR A 297 0.88 22.00 16.42
CA THR A 297 1.25 22.92 17.49
C THR A 297 2.20 22.22 18.45
N TYR A 298 2.84 22.98 19.33
CA TYR A 298 3.48 22.40 20.49
C TYR A 298 2.82 22.90 21.77
N ILE A 299 2.80 22.03 22.77
CA ILE A 299 2.25 22.28 24.10
C ILE A 299 3.39 22.19 25.11
N THR A 300 3.39 23.08 26.10
CA THR A 300 4.53 23.26 27.01
C THR A 300 4.11 23.48 28.45
N GLY A 301 4.74 22.76 29.37
CA GLY A 301 4.59 23.00 30.81
C GLY A 301 5.16 24.34 31.28
N GLU A 302 5.99 25.02 30.47
CA GLU A 302 6.57 26.34 30.77
C GLU A 302 5.50 27.44 30.74
N PHE A 303 4.58 27.35 29.78
CA PHE A 303 3.48 28.29 29.56
C PHE A 303 2.18 27.50 29.38
N PRO A 304 1.66 26.88 30.44
CA PRO A 304 0.74 25.75 30.30
C PRO A 304 -0.68 26.11 29.82
N ASN A 305 -1.02 27.40 29.79
CA ASN A 305 -2.29 27.91 29.29
C ASN A 305 -2.12 28.69 27.97
N GLN A 306 -0.93 28.73 27.38
CA GLN A 306 -0.69 29.42 26.12
C GLN A 306 -0.76 28.44 24.95
N ASN A 307 -1.31 28.93 23.83
CA ASN A 307 -1.32 28.23 22.55
C ASN A 307 -0.18 28.75 21.66
N PHE A 308 0.36 27.86 20.84
CA PHE A 308 1.49 28.15 19.96
C PHE A 308 1.27 27.72 18.50
N GLY A 309 0.03 27.40 18.08
CA GLY A 309 -0.31 26.87 16.75
C GLY A 309 -0.22 27.89 15.60
N SER A 310 0.45 29.02 15.81
CA SER A 310 0.76 30.00 14.75
C SER A 310 2.25 30.31 14.66
N LEU A 311 3.08 29.59 15.41
CA LEU A 311 4.53 29.74 15.39
C LEU A 311 5.13 28.75 14.42
N GLY A 312 6.09 29.18 13.61
CA GLY A 312 6.84 28.35 12.66
C GLY A 312 7.76 27.29 13.27
N ALA A 313 7.55 26.89 14.53
CA ALA A 313 8.43 26.03 15.30
C ALA A 313 7.64 25.10 16.23
N LEU A 314 8.02 23.83 16.24
CA LEU A 314 7.57 22.81 17.17
C LEU A 314 8.69 22.56 18.19
N GLU A 315 8.49 23.02 19.43
CA GLU A 315 9.48 22.81 20.48
C GLU A 315 9.22 21.50 21.23
N LEU A 316 10.27 20.70 21.39
CA LEU A 316 10.25 19.50 22.23
C LEU A 316 11.31 19.64 23.33
N SER A 317 10.96 19.20 24.54
CA SER A 317 11.92 19.20 25.64
C SER A 317 11.63 18.17 26.70
N LEU A 318 12.70 17.73 27.35
CA LEU A 318 12.67 16.76 28.43
C LEU A 318 13.31 17.36 29.68
N LEU A 319 12.60 17.27 30.81
CA LEU A 319 13.12 17.55 32.14
C LEU A 319 13.36 16.24 32.90
N ARG A 320 13.99 16.34 34.08
CA ARG A 320 14.24 15.17 34.95
C ARG A 320 12.97 14.37 35.24
N ASP A 321 11.84 15.07 35.38
CA ASP A 321 10.57 14.48 35.81
C ASP A 321 9.69 14.04 34.61
N GLY A 322 10.21 14.13 33.37
CA GLY A 322 9.53 13.68 32.15
C GLY A 322 9.46 14.73 31.04
N PRO A 323 8.67 14.47 29.99
CA PRO A 323 8.45 15.42 28.90
C PRO A 323 7.87 16.73 29.43
N PHE A 324 8.39 17.84 28.91
CA PHE A 324 7.97 19.18 29.31
C PHE A 324 7.51 20.04 28.13
N LYS A 325 7.89 19.67 26.90
CA LYS A 325 7.29 20.17 25.67
C LYS A 325 7.07 19.02 24.69
N ASN A 326 5.88 18.96 24.14
CA ASN A 326 5.43 17.95 23.19
C ASN A 326 4.87 18.62 21.94
N ALA A 327 4.94 17.95 20.79
CA ALA A 327 4.32 18.42 19.56
C ALA A 327 3.09 17.58 19.21
N LEU A 328 2.07 18.22 18.65
CA LEU A 328 0.86 17.62 18.12
C LEU A 328 0.86 17.87 16.60
N VAL A 329 0.63 16.84 15.80
CA VAL A 329 0.66 16.94 14.33
C VAL A 329 -0.50 16.15 13.73
N GLY A 330 -1.31 16.78 12.88
CA GLY A 330 -2.48 16.16 12.26
C GLY A 330 -2.47 16.25 10.74
N PHE A 331 -2.88 15.18 10.06
CA PHE A 331 -2.96 15.10 8.60
C PHE A 331 -4.39 14.81 8.16
N ASP A 332 -4.83 15.41 7.06
CA ASP A 332 -6.09 15.08 6.41
C ASP A 332 -5.88 13.93 5.41
N LEU A 333 -6.63 12.85 5.58
CA LEU A 333 -6.53 11.63 4.76
C LEU A 333 -7.71 11.47 3.79
N GLN A 334 -8.61 12.46 3.67
CA GLN A 334 -9.82 12.36 2.84
C GLN A 334 -9.54 12.09 1.36
N VAL A 335 -8.36 12.46 0.87
CA VAL A 335 -7.92 12.19 -0.51
C VAL A 335 -7.67 10.71 -0.77
N ILE A 336 -7.54 9.88 0.27
CA ILE A 336 -7.22 8.47 0.15
C ILE A 336 -8.49 7.63 0.20
N PRO A 337 -8.75 6.75 -0.79
CA PRO A 337 -9.90 5.88 -0.76
C PRO A 337 -9.89 4.95 0.47
N PRO A 338 -11.04 4.73 1.16
CA PRO A 338 -11.09 3.84 2.34
C PRO A 338 -10.73 2.37 2.05
N SER A 339 -10.76 1.95 0.79
CA SER A 339 -10.35 0.61 0.35
C SER A 339 -8.84 0.48 0.10
N ALA A 340 -8.06 1.56 0.28
CA ALA A 340 -6.63 1.56 0.01
C ALA A 340 -5.86 0.64 0.99
N VAL A 341 -4.97 -0.18 0.45
CA VAL A 341 -4.05 -1.00 1.24
C VAL A 341 -2.67 -0.37 1.20
N LEU A 342 -2.22 0.17 2.33
CA LEU A 342 -0.92 0.81 2.49
C LEU A 342 0.21 -0.22 2.43
N ILE A 343 1.14 0.03 1.52
CA ILE A 343 2.44 -0.61 1.43
C ILE A 343 3.44 0.11 2.33
N GLU A 344 3.41 1.44 2.35
CA GLU A 344 4.30 2.29 3.15
C GLU A 344 3.54 3.48 3.73
N ALA A 345 3.85 3.87 4.97
CA ALA A 345 3.49 5.17 5.52
C ALA A 345 4.60 5.71 6.42
N LYS A 346 5.21 6.81 6.02
CA LYS A 346 6.30 7.45 6.78
C LYS A 346 5.96 8.88 7.14
N LEU A 347 6.07 9.18 8.42
CA LEU A 347 5.99 10.54 8.95
C LEU A 347 7.39 11.14 9.03
N PHE A 348 7.53 12.39 8.57
CA PHE A 348 8.78 13.14 8.61
C PHE A 348 8.57 14.48 9.33
N LEU A 349 9.49 14.80 10.24
CA LEU A 349 9.60 16.13 10.85
C LEU A 349 11.03 16.64 10.74
N PHE A 350 11.18 17.87 10.28
CA PHE A 350 12.45 18.48 9.91
C PHE A 350 12.93 19.45 10.99
N GLY A 351 14.24 19.64 11.10
CA GLY A 351 14.83 20.62 12.01
C GLY A 351 16.29 20.87 11.68
N ARG A 352 16.84 22.00 12.13
CA ARG A 352 18.25 22.34 11.89
C ARG A 352 19.09 22.06 13.11
N ASN A 353 20.27 21.47 12.90
CA ASN A 353 21.23 21.15 13.95
C ASN A 353 20.56 20.33 15.05
N VAL A 354 19.76 19.34 14.65
CA VAL A 354 19.22 18.33 15.57
C VAL A 354 20.38 17.54 16.20
N PHE A 355 21.59 17.66 15.63
CA PHE A 355 22.83 17.24 16.26
C PHE A 355 23.72 18.41 16.72
N GLY A 356 24.05 18.40 18.02
CA GLY A 356 24.91 19.41 18.64
C GLY A 356 25.20 19.23 20.12
N GLU A 357 24.39 18.48 20.90
CA GLU A 357 24.65 18.28 22.35
C GLU A 357 23.82 17.16 23.03
N GLY A 358 23.19 16.25 22.29
CA GLY A 358 22.44 15.13 22.87
C GLY A 358 21.27 14.69 21.99
N ARG A 359 21.32 13.44 21.52
CA ARG A 359 20.22 12.84 20.74
C ARG A 359 19.01 12.72 21.65
N ILE A 360 17.90 13.37 21.31
CA ILE A 360 16.62 13.12 21.97
C ILE A 360 15.93 12.01 21.21
N PRO A 361 15.77 10.80 21.76
CA PRO A 361 14.91 9.83 21.14
C PRO A 361 13.47 10.36 21.21
N LEU A 362 12.77 10.34 20.07
CA LEU A 362 11.40 10.82 19.95
C LEU A 362 10.49 9.66 19.61
N TRP A 363 9.29 9.67 20.18
CA TRP A 363 8.25 8.70 19.92
C TRP A 363 7.04 9.39 19.30
N ALA A 364 6.46 8.72 18.30
CA ALA A 364 5.17 9.08 17.73
C ALA A 364 4.11 8.14 18.30
N TYR A 365 3.12 8.70 18.97
CA TYR A 365 1.93 8.00 19.47
C TYR A 365 0.71 8.45 18.67
N GLY A 366 -0.21 7.54 18.38
CA GLY A 366 -1.51 7.94 17.86
C GLY A 366 -2.33 8.59 18.97
N LEU A 367 -2.82 9.80 18.75
CA LEU A 367 -3.76 10.44 19.64
C LEU A 367 -5.09 9.65 19.66
N ARG A 368 -5.80 9.76 20.78
CA ARG A 368 -7.14 9.19 21.02
C ARG A 368 -8.18 10.27 21.37
N ARG A 369 -7.72 11.53 21.38
CA ARG A 369 -8.50 12.72 21.69
C ARG A 369 -8.21 13.77 20.62
N ASP A 370 -9.26 14.39 20.10
CA ASP A 370 -9.11 15.50 19.14
C ASP A 370 -8.50 16.72 19.82
N TRP A 371 -8.03 17.64 19.01
CA TRP A 371 -7.49 18.90 19.48
C TRP A 371 -7.68 20.00 18.45
N ASP A 372 -7.76 21.22 18.96
CA ASP A 372 -7.88 22.44 18.15
C ASP A 372 -6.53 23.15 18.13
N GLU A 373 -5.95 23.28 16.94
CA GLU A 373 -4.63 23.89 16.68
C GLU A 373 -4.45 25.25 17.37
N LEU A 374 -5.49 26.08 17.38
CA LEU A 374 -5.44 27.45 17.88
C LEU A 374 -5.93 27.57 19.33
N ARG A 375 -6.25 26.45 19.99
CA ARG A 375 -6.73 26.41 21.37
C ARG A 375 -6.01 25.41 22.25
N ALA A 376 -5.31 24.42 21.68
CA ALA A 376 -4.57 23.42 22.43
C ALA A 376 -3.47 24.08 23.27
N THR A 377 -3.34 23.61 24.50
CA THR A 377 -2.38 24.05 25.52
C THR A 377 -1.86 22.83 26.26
N TRP A 378 -0.99 23.04 27.25
CA TRP A 378 -0.52 21.94 28.10
C TRP A 378 -1.64 21.28 28.92
N TYR A 379 -2.65 22.04 29.34
CA TYR A 379 -3.79 21.51 30.09
C TYR A 379 -4.98 21.13 29.21
N GLY A 380 -5.21 21.88 28.13
CA GLY A 380 -6.39 21.77 27.26
C GLY A 380 -6.08 21.17 25.90
N ALA A 381 -6.90 20.21 25.45
CA ALA A 381 -6.90 19.77 24.04
C ALA A 381 -7.64 20.77 23.15
N SER A 382 -8.66 21.43 23.69
CA SER A 382 -9.43 22.48 23.06
C SER A 382 -9.87 23.53 24.09
N ALA A 383 -10.76 24.45 23.71
CA ALA A 383 -11.32 25.41 24.65
C ALA A 383 -12.22 24.78 25.73
N ASP A 384 -12.85 23.65 25.41
CA ASP A 384 -13.88 23.02 26.26
C ASP A 384 -13.44 21.65 26.81
N GLU A 385 -12.30 21.13 26.37
CA GLU A 385 -11.81 19.80 26.74
C GLU A 385 -10.37 19.84 27.27
N THR A 386 -10.15 19.19 28.41
CA THR A 386 -8.83 19.01 29.01
C THR A 386 -8.22 17.67 28.61
N TRP A 387 -6.89 17.62 28.54
CA TRP A 387 -6.18 16.34 28.54
C TRP A 387 -6.46 15.57 29.83
N GLU A 388 -6.38 14.24 29.80
CA GLU A 388 -6.51 13.42 31.02
C GLU A 388 -5.29 13.66 31.91
N GLN A 389 -4.11 13.68 31.28
CA GLN A 389 -2.89 14.13 31.92
C GLN A 389 -2.29 15.27 31.11
N SER A 390 -1.88 16.32 31.82
CA SER A 390 -1.24 17.50 31.21
C SER A 390 -0.11 17.09 30.26
N GLY A 391 -0.03 17.76 29.11
CA GLY A 391 0.88 17.40 28.03
C GLY A 391 0.36 16.32 27.10
N ALA A 392 -0.94 16.00 27.18
CA ALA A 392 -1.59 14.91 26.47
C ALA A 392 -1.00 13.54 26.83
N LEU A 393 -0.54 13.31 28.07
CA LEU A 393 0.23 12.12 28.46
C LEU A 393 -0.62 11.02 29.14
N GLY A 394 -1.95 11.16 29.11
CA GLY A 394 -2.86 10.25 29.80
C GLY A 394 -3.21 9.03 28.94
N PRO A 395 -3.61 7.90 29.56
CA PRO A 395 -4.00 6.69 28.83
C PRO A 395 -5.16 6.87 27.82
N SER A 396 -6.03 7.87 28.02
CA SER A 396 -7.08 8.26 27.07
C SER A 396 -6.67 9.35 26.09
N ASP A 397 -5.49 9.96 26.25
CA ASP A 397 -4.98 11.00 25.36
C ASP A 397 -4.29 10.41 24.12
N HIS A 398 -3.51 9.34 24.31
CA HIS A 398 -2.73 8.71 23.24
C HIS A 398 -2.62 7.18 23.41
N ASP A 399 -1.98 6.52 22.44
CA ASP A 399 -1.70 5.09 22.50
C ASP A 399 -0.71 4.67 23.58
N ASP A 400 -0.87 3.45 24.09
CA ASP A 400 0.07 2.89 25.06
C ASP A 400 1.43 2.55 24.44
N VAL A 401 1.46 2.34 23.12
CA VAL A 401 2.66 1.99 22.36
C VAL A 401 2.88 3.02 21.26
N GLY A 402 4.03 3.68 21.32
CA GLY A 402 4.50 4.61 20.29
C GLY A 402 5.57 4.00 19.42
N VAL A 403 5.72 4.52 18.21
CA VAL A 403 6.81 4.17 17.30
C VAL A 403 8.00 5.08 17.63
N GLN A 404 9.17 4.51 17.86
CA GLN A 404 10.38 5.29 18.03
C GLN A 404 10.87 5.81 16.67
N GLY A 405 11.21 7.09 16.62
CA GLY A 405 11.70 7.75 15.41
C GLY A 405 13.17 7.47 15.17
N SER A 406 13.51 7.32 13.89
CA SER A 406 14.89 7.27 13.42
C SER A 406 15.35 8.67 13.09
N PHE A 407 16.47 9.08 13.67
CA PHE A 407 17.12 10.34 13.31
C PHE A 407 17.98 10.14 12.06
N VAL A 408 17.85 11.06 11.10
CA VAL A 408 18.65 11.08 9.88
C VAL A 408 19.35 12.43 9.74
N ASP A 409 20.68 12.36 9.64
CA ASP A 409 21.55 13.49 9.29
C ASP A 409 21.42 13.74 7.78
N GLY A 410 20.83 14.88 7.45
CA GLY A 410 20.51 15.22 6.08
C GLY A 410 21.57 16.12 5.44
N PRO A 411 21.80 16.02 4.12
CA PRO A 411 22.83 16.81 3.44
C PRO A 411 22.55 18.33 3.48
N GLN A 412 21.33 18.75 3.79
CA GLN A 412 20.91 20.15 3.91
C GLN A 412 20.20 20.45 5.24
N ILE A 413 19.34 19.53 5.69
CA ILE A 413 18.53 19.69 6.89
C ILE A 413 18.32 18.34 7.57
N ASP A 414 18.38 18.29 8.89
CA ASP A 414 18.16 17.06 9.63
C ASP A 414 16.67 16.74 9.72
N TYR A 415 16.34 15.45 9.93
CA TYR A 415 14.96 15.06 10.17
C TYR A 415 14.84 13.81 11.05
N TYR A 416 13.64 13.62 11.59
CA TYR A 416 13.19 12.35 12.14
C TYR A 416 12.21 11.70 11.16
N GLU A 417 12.33 10.38 11.02
CA GLU A 417 11.34 9.55 10.34
C GLU A 417 10.70 8.54 11.29
N TRP A 418 9.41 8.26 11.09
CA TRP A 418 8.68 7.20 11.77
C TRP A 418 7.91 6.35 10.75
N ASP A 419 8.01 5.02 10.87
CA ASP A 419 7.11 4.09 10.17
C ASP A 419 5.77 4.01 10.91
N VAL A 420 4.78 4.74 10.42
CA VAL A 420 3.45 4.88 11.03
C VAL A 420 2.39 4.07 10.28
N ARG A 421 2.79 3.19 9.36
CA ARG A 421 1.89 2.43 8.47
C ARG A 421 0.76 1.70 9.20
N PRO A 422 0.98 1.00 10.32
CA PRO A 422 -0.11 0.30 11.01
C PRO A 422 -1.23 1.26 11.46
N LEU A 423 -0.85 2.37 12.09
CA LEU A 423 -1.79 3.36 12.62
C LEU A 423 -2.54 4.09 11.49
N VAL A 424 -1.84 4.52 10.44
CA VAL A 424 -2.46 5.21 9.31
C VAL A 424 -3.42 4.27 8.55
N GLN A 425 -3.12 2.97 8.46
CA GLN A 425 -4.03 2.00 7.86
C GLN A 425 -5.35 1.89 8.64
N GLU A 426 -5.30 1.92 9.98
CA GLU A 426 -6.50 1.90 10.82
C GLU A 426 -7.36 3.16 10.63
N TRP A 427 -6.72 4.32 10.42
CA TRP A 427 -7.40 5.56 10.10
C TRP A 427 -8.11 5.52 8.74
N ILE A 428 -7.42 5.04 7.69
CA ILE A 428 -7.99 4.92 6.33
C ILE A 428 -9.16 3.92 6.31
N ASN A 429 -9.02 2.79 6.99
CA ASN A 429 -10.08 1.78 7.06
C ASN A 429 -11.27 2.20 7.93
N GLY A 430 -11.16 3.32 8.67
CA GLY A 430 -12.19 3.80 9.59
C GLY A 430 -12.34 2.95 10.86
N THR A 431 -11.43 2.00 11.12
CA THR A 431 -11.45 1.20 12.37
C THR A 431 -10.99 2.03 13.57
N ARG A 432 -10.30 3.14 13.31
CA ARG A 432 -9.84 4.09 14.30
C ARG A 432 -10.02 5.52 13.80
N ARG A 433 -10.41 6.43 14.70
CA ARG A 433 -10.48 7.86 14.40
C ARG A 433 -9.08 8.45 14.21
N ASN A 434 -8.93 9.34 13.22
CA ASN A 434 -7.71 10.10 12.99
C ASN A 434 -7.71 11.38 13.85
N ASP A 435 -7.06 11.30 15.01
CA ASP A 435 -6.84 12.45 15.90
C ASP A 435 -5.44 13.05 15.76
N GLY A 436 -4.61 12.48 14.87
CA GLY A 436 -3.23 12.87 14.65
C GLY A 436 -2.24 12.16 15.57
N PHE A 437 -1.04 12.73 15.62
CA PHE A 437 0.11 12.19 16.35
C PHE A 437 0.50 13.09 17.52
N LEU A 438 0.86 12.46 18.63
CA LEU A 438 1.67 13.07 19.68
C LEU A 438 3.13 12.70 19.42
N ILE A 439 3.98 13.72 19.30
CA ILE A 439 5.43 13.56 19.24
C ILE A 439 6.00 14.02 20.58
N THR A 440 6.62 13.09 21.29
CA THR A 440 7.17 13.35 22.62
C THR A 440 8.56 12.74 22.74
N PRO A 441 9.50 13.40 23.45
CA PRO A 441 10.67 12.71 23.95
C PRO A 441 10.25 11.62 24.95
N ALA A 442 11.00 10.53 25.07
CA ALA A 442 10.85 9.63 26.24
C ALA A 442 11.87 9.98 27.32
N GLY A 443 11.48 9.69 28.55
CA GLY A 443 12.31 9.87 29.74
C GLY A 443 13.62 9.08 29.67
N GLY A 444 14.66 9.64 30.28
CA GLY A 444 16.00 9.06 30.39
C GLY A 444 16.86 9.90 31.34
N ALA A 445 18.02 9.39 31.75
CA ALA A 445 18.90 10.00 32.76
C ALA A 445 19.54 11.35 32.36
N MET A 446 19.10 11.97 31.26
CA MET A 446 19.67 13.21 30.74
C MET A 446 19.07 14.45 31.41
N THR A 447 19.94 15.42 31.69
CA THR A 447 19.60 16.76 32.16
C THR A 447 19.24 17.68 30.99
N PHE A 448 18.05 18.29 31.04
CA PHE A 448 17.52 19.34 30.16
C PHE A 448 17.99 19.29 28.69
N ILE A 449 17.12 18.80 27.80
CA ILE A 449 17.37 18.89 26.36
C ILE A 449 16.22 19.63 25.70
N LYS A 450 16.55 20.55 24.79
CA LYS A 450 15.60 21.25 23.94
C LYS A 450 15.91 20.92 22.48
N LEU A 451 14.86 20.61 21.73
CA LEU A 451 14.88 20.40 20.29
C LEU A 451 13.82 21.30 19.66
N VAL A 452 14.11 21.82 18.48
CA VAL A 452 13.17 22.60 17.69
C VAL A 452 13.05 21.96 16.31
N LEU A 453 11.83 21.56 15.97
CA LEU A 453 11.46 21.10 14.64
C LEU A 453 10.63 22.20 13.95
N TYR A 454 10.45 22.08 12.64
CA TYR A 454 9.67 23.02 11.85
C TYR A 454 8.20 22.67 11.88
N SER A 455 7.37 23.67 12.14
CA SER A 455 5.92 23.56 12.06
C SER A 455 5.43 23.80 10.62
N ARG A 456 4.14 23.67 10.42
CA ARG A 456 3.41 23.97 9.19
C ARG A 456 3.53 25.43 8.77
N GLU A 457 3.66 26.36 9.72
CA GLU A 457 3.86 27.79 9.47
C GLU A 457 5.32 28.12 9.14
N TYR A 458 6.20 27.12 9.08
CA TYR A 458 7.58 27.35 8.65
C TYR A 458 7.62 27.87 7.22
N ARG A 459 8.40 28.93 7.01
CA ARG A 459 8.48 29.70 5.76
C ARG A 459 8.86 28.88 4.52
N GLU A 460 9.54 27.75 4.71
CA GLU A 460 9.95 26.85 3.64
C GLU A 460 9.00 25.65 3.62
N PHE A 461 8.01 25.70 2.73
CA PHE A 461 6.94 24.69 2.62
C PHE A 461 7.46 23.25 2.50
N ALA A 462 8.59 23.06 1.82
CA ALA A 462 9.22 21.76 1.64
C ALA A 462 9.68 21.12 2.96
N LEU A 463 9.90 21.92 4.01
CA LEU A 463 10.42 21.50 5.31
C LEU A 463 9.34 21.49 6.41
N THR A 464 8.07 21.58 6.03
CA THR A 464 6.93 21.43 6.93
C THR A 464 6.62 19.95 7.18
N PRO A 465 5.90 19.58 8.26
CA PRO A 465 5.59 18.19 8.55
C PRO A 465 4.94 17.44 7.38
N PHE A 466 5.44 16.24 7.13
CA PHE A 466 5.16 15.51 5.90
C PHE A 466 4.83 14.05 6.16
N LEU A 467 3.75 13.55 5.55
CA LEU A 467 3.33 12.16 5.59
C LEU A 467 3.37 11.58 4.17
N SER A 468 4.25 10.61 3.95
CA SER A 468 4.46 9.91 2.68
C SER A 468 3.74 8.58 2.68
N LEU A 469 2.90 8.32 1.69
CA LEU A 469 2.11 7.09 1.58
C LEU A 469 2.30 6.42 0.23
N VAL A 470 2.41 5.10 0.25
CA VAL A 470 2.34 4.24 -0.95
C VAL A 470 1.25 3.21 -0.71
N TYR A 471 0.28 3.11 -1.61
CA TYR A 471 -0.81 2.15 -1.47
C TYR A 471 -1.22 1.53 -2.80
N ILE A 472 -1.99 0.46 -2.72
CA ILE A 472 -2.68 -0.14 -3.87
C ILE A 472 -4.18 -0.13 -3.62
N LEU A 473 -4.94 0.04 -4.70
CA LEU A 473 -6.39 -0.18 -4.67
C LEU A 473 -6.67 -1.64 -5.03
N PRO A 474 -7.36 -2.41 -4.17
CA PRO A 474 -7.74 -3.76 -4.51
C PRO A 474 -8.66 -3.72 -5.73
N THR A 475 -8.36 -4.53 -6.75
CA THR A 475 -9.27 -4.70 -7.88
C THR A 475 -10.61 -5.20 -7.35
N PRO A 476 -11.75 -4.56 -7.68
CA PRO A 476 -13.04 -5.03 -7.21
C PRO A 476 -13.21 -6.48 -7.67
N THR A 477 -13.27 -7.40 -6.71
CA THR A 477 -13.58 -8.79 -7.03
C THR A 477 -15.04 -8.82 -7.47
N LEU A 478 -15.29 -9.02 -8.77
CA LEU A 478 -16.65 -9.21 -9.27
C LEU A 478 -17.24 -10.40 -8.51
N THR A 479 -18.17 -10.11 -7.61
CA THR A 479 -18.95 -11.17 -6.97
C THR A 479 -19.83 -11.76 -8.08
N PRO A 480 -19.68 -13.06 -8.43
CA PRO A 480 -20.55 -13.65 -9.43
C PRO A 480 -21.99 -13.52 -8.95
N THR A 481 -22.77 -12.68 -9.64
CA THR A 481 -24.21 -12.62 -9.44
C THR A 481 -24.74 -13.98 -9.88
N ALA A 482 -25.25 -14.77 -8.94
CA ALA A 482 -25.90 -16.03 -9.26
C ALA A 482 -27.07 -15.72 -10.21
N THR A 483 -26.85 -15.92 -11.50
CA THR A 483 -27.92 -15.86 -12.49
C THR A 483 -28.73 -17.12 -12.27
N GLY A 484 -29.87 -16.99 -11.60
CA GLY A 484 -30.84 -18.06 -11.47
C GLY A 484 -31.43 -18.38 -12.84
N THR A 485 -30.73 -19.21 -13.63
CA THR A 485 -31.31 -19.81 -14.84
C THR A 485 -32.33 -20.86 -14.38
N PRO A 486 -33.64 -20.69 -14.64
CA PRO A 486 -34.59 -21.75 -14.35
C PRO A 486 -34.25 -22.97 -15.20
N THR A 487 -33.81 -24.06 -14.57
CA THR A 487 -33.64 -25.34 -15.24
C THR A 487 -35.03 -25.88 -15.56
N LEU A 488 -35.40 -25.90 -16.85
CA LEU A 488 -36.59 -26.63 -17.29
C LEU A 488 -36.34 -28.13 -17.10
N THR A 489 -37.00 -28.72 -16.10
CA THR A 489 -37.03 -30.17 -15.89
C THR A 489 -37.75 -30.83 -17.08
N ALA A 490 -37.03 -31.66 -17.84
CA ALA A 490 -37.64 -32.47 -18.88
C ALA A 490 -38.61 -33.50 -18.25
N THR A 491 -39.86 -33.47 -18.69
CA THR A 491 -40.91 -34.43 -18.30
C THR A 491 -40.55 -35.81 -18.87
N PRO A 492 -40.62 -36.91 -18.08
CA PRO A 492 -40.32 -38.24 -18.60
C PRO A 492 -41.40 -38.71 -19.60
N THR A 493 -40.95 -39.07 -20.79
CA THR A 493 -41.75 -39.71 -21.85
C THR A 493 -42.24 -41.09 -21.39
N ALA A 494 -43.53 -41.37 -21.55
CA ALA A 494 -44.12 -42.66 -21.21
C ALA A 494 -43.67 -43.76 -22.20
N THR A 495 -43.02 -44.79 -21.68
CA THR A 495 -42.70 -46.04 -22.41
C THR A 495 -43.91 -46.97 -22.38
N VAL A 496 -44.36 -47.42 -23.55
CA VAL A 496 -45.49 -48.35 -23.70
C VAL A 496 -45.02 -49.78 -23.38
N THR A 497 -45.60 -50.41 -22.36
CA THR A 497 -45.37 -51.82 -22.01
C THR A 497 -46.41 -52.71 -22.70
N PRO A 498 -46.03 -53.82 -23.36
CA PRO A 498 -46.96 -54.69 -24.08
C PRO A 498 -47.83 -55.56 -23.14
N THR A 499 -49.07 -55.70 -23.58
CA THR A 499 -50.20 -56.45 -23.03
C THR A 499 -49.91 -57.93 -22.76
N GLU A 500 -50.16 -58.39 -21.53
CA GLU A 500 -50.40 -59.82 -21.24
C GLU A 500 -51.88 -60.01 -20.86
N LEU A 501 -52.50 -61.00 -21.48
CA LEU A 501 -53.93 -61.32 -21.43
C LEU A 501 -54.17 -62.44 -20.42
N ALA A 502 -54.93 -62.19 -19.35
CA ALA A 502 -55.58 -63.26 -18.59
C ALA A 502 -56.91 -62.80 -17.94
N THR A 503 -57.88 -63.70 -18.02
CA THR A 503 -59.35 -63.61 -17.87
C THR A 503 -59.86 -63.40 -16.42
N LEU A 504 -61.07 -62.80 -16.32
CA LEU A 504 -61.93 -62.37 -15.18
C LEU A 504 -62.20 -63.45 -14.07
N ALA A 505 -62.60 -63.19 -12.81
CA ALA A 505 -63.70 -62.36 -12.22
C ALA A 505 -63.66 -62.44 -10.65
N PRO A 506 -64.60 -61.91 -9.81
CA PRO A 506 -65.50 -60.73 -9.85
C PRO A 506 -65.43 -59.79 -8.60
N VAL A 507 -66.25 -58.74 -8.66
CA VAL A 507 -66.37 -57.46 -7.93
C VAL A 507 -66.94 -57.51 -6.50
N ARG A 508 -66.54 -56.56 -5.63
CA ARG A 508 -67.42 -55.95 -4.60
C ARG A 508 -67.19 -54.44 -4.45
N LEU A 509 -68.27 -53.66 -4.59
CA LEU A 509 -68.37 -52.22 -4.32
C LEU A 509 -69.05 -52.00 -2.96
N LEU A 510 -68.60 -51.02 -2.19
CA LEU A 510 -69.38 -50.45 -1.07
C LEU A 510 -69.15 -48.93 -0.99
N PHE A 511 -70.26 -48.18 -0.79
CA PHE A 511 -70.37 -46.73 -0.96
C PHE A 511 -70.91 -46.04 0.31
N LEU A 512 -70.37 -44.83 0.60
CA LEU A 512 -70.96 -43.64 1.28
C LEU A 512 -71.46 -43.79 2.75
N PRO A 513 -71.77 -42.71 3.52
CA PRO A 513 -71.79 -41.27 3.21
C PRO A 513 -71.21 -40.30 4.29
N VAL A 514 -71.16 -39.01 3.92
CA VAL A 514 -70.77 -37.81 4.69
C VAL A 514 -71.97 -37.18 5.40
N LEU A 515 -71.76 -36.51 6.55
CA LEU A 515 -72.79 -35.78 7.31
C LEU A 515 -72.43 -34.29 7.51
N PHE A 516 -73.34 -33.38 7.13
CA PHE A 516 -73.33 -31.95 7.46
C PHE A 516 -74.38 -31.65 8.56
N LYS A 517 -74.15 -30.61 9.38
CA LYS A 517 -75.13 -30.14 10.38
C LYS A 517 -75.28 -28.62 10.32
N ALA A 518 -76.52 -28.15 10.27
CA ALA A 518 -76.93 -26.76 10.46
C ALA A 518 -78.25 -26.68 11.25
N GLY A 519 -78.47 -25.56 11.94
CA GLY A 519 -79.75 -25.12 12.52
C GLY A 519 -79.61 -24.69 13.99
N ARG A 520 -80.17 -23.56 14.44
CA ARG A 520 -81.19 -22.65 13.89
C ARG A 520 -80.94 -21.24 14.38
#